data_AF-A0A662VEZ9-F1
#
_entry.id   AF-A0A662VEZ9-F1
#
_cell.length_a   1.000
_cell.length_b   1.000
_cell.length_c   1.000
_cell.angle_alpha   90.00
_cell.angle_beta   90.00
_cell.angle_gamma   90.00
#
_symmetry.space_group_name_H-M   'P 1'
#
loop_
_entity.id
_entity.type
_entity.pdbx_description
1 polymer ?
#
loop_
_entity_poly.entity_id
_entity_poly.type
_entity_poly.pdbx_seq_one_letter_code
_entity_poly.pdbx_strand_id
1 'polypeptide(L)'
;MEYLILKSMIEGTHLAIYATIKPGTYHRLMIEPGIDYLLSNTISSTEYLVEAIEIGEKIRKGELAATTFNLGQLLARSLREAYRWLPHRVDPSYIIPQIIYSLAISHSDIDSVINDAGKLKRSLELFLSKRSWREIKYFLDSLKSIHRTDMYEHITSAGGISHLIGIEGEVSFNDVFRVLSSKWPAFRSLDLREFNMVEYVKKLLTHYRKYNNANNAVIALYLEIIYPRLPTWAKKEVDEAVKEGLMMSKTGSKKLFELDLKLRKQNILFHEYTGLLSIITSLAVYEGLRP
;
A
#
# COMPACT_ATOMS: atom_id res chain seq x y z
N MET A 1 7.91 -19.65 6.90
CA MET A 1 7.56 -18.22 7.06
C MET A 1 7.52 -17.52 5.70
N GLU A 2 8.52 -17.72 4.85
CA GLU A 2 8.60 -17.18 3.48
C GLU A 2 7.30 -17.25 2.66
N TYR A 3 6.76 -18.45 2.44
CA TYR A 3 5.52 -18.62 1.67
C TYR A 3 4.30 -17.94 2.28
N LEU A 4 4.27 -17.75 3.60
CA LEU A 4 3.16 -17.07 4.28
C LEU A 4 3.18 -15.57 3.95
N ILE A 5 4.34 -14.93 4.02
CA ILE A 5 4.49 -13.50 3.70
C ILE A 5 4.08 -13.26 2.24
N LEU A 6 4.64 -14.03 1.32
CA LEU A 6 4.35 -13.88 -0.11
C LEU A 6 2.86 -14.09 -0.43
N LYS A 7 2.26 -15.18 0.06
CA LYS A 7 0.83 -15.46 -0.13
C LYS A 7 -0.03 -14.34 0.45
N SER A 8 0.34 -13.82 1.62
CA SER A 8 -0.41 -12.72 2.25
C SER A 8 -0.35 -11.43 1.42
N MET A 9 0.81 -11.09 0.84
CA MET A 9 0.94 -9.92 -0.02
C MET A 9 0.09 -10.02 -1.29
N ILE A 10 0.06 -11.19 -1.92
CA ILE A 10 -0.72 -11.44 -3.14
C ILE A 10 -2.23 -11.49 -2.82
N GLU A 11 -2.63 -12.31 -1.85
CA GLU A 11 -4.04 -12.52 -1.50
C GLU A 11 -4.68 -11.25 -0.94
N GLY A 12 -3.96 -10.50 -0.09
CA GLY A 12 -4.48 -9.24 0.44
C GLY A 12 -4.70 -8.18 -0.64
N THR A 13 -3.77 -8.10 -1.60
CA THR A 13 -3.92 -7.20 -2.75
C THR A 13 -5.08 -7.62 -3.63
N HIS A 14 -5.22 -8.91 -3.92
CA HIS A 14 -6.37 -9.45 -4.65
C HIS A 14 -7.69 -9.09 -3.95
N LEU A 15 -7.80 -9.30 -2.64
CA LEU A 15 -9.00 -8.96 -1.86
C LEU A 15 -9.32 -7.47 -1.88
N ALA A 16 -8.31 -6.59 -1.77
CA ALA A 16 -8.51 -5.14 -1.81
C ALA A 16 -9.00 -4.67 -3.20
N ILE A 17 -8.37 -5.15 -4.27
CA ILE A 17 -8.66 -4.78 -5.65
C ILE A 17 -10.04 -5.32 -6.07
N TYR A 18 -10.27 -6.62 -5.89
CA TYR A 18 -11.49 -7.32 -6.31
C TYR A 18 -12.63 -7.28 -5.29
N ALA A 19 -12.49 -6.52 -4.20
CA ALA A 19 -13.66 -6.16 -3.41
C ALA A 19 -14.72 -5.51 -4.33
N THR A 20 -15.98 -5.80 -4.03
CA THR A 20 -17.15 -5.28 -4.74
C THR A 20 -17.27 -3.76 -4.53
N ILE A 21 -18.47 -3.17 -4.55
CA ILE A 21 -18.60 -1.72 -4.72
C ILE A 21 -17.87 -0.92 -3.63
N LYS A 22 -16.78 -0.26 -4.03
CA LYS A 22 -16.00 0.72 -3.27
C LYS A 22 -16.20 2.08 -3.96
N PRO A 23 -17.12 2.93 -3.47
CA PRO A 23 -17.56 4.12 -4.20
C PRO A 23 -16.44 5.11 -4.51
N GLY A 24 -16.30 5.50 -5.79
CA GLY A 24 -15.30 6.47 -6.24
C GLY A 24 -13.90 5.86 -6.45
N THR A 25 -13.72 4.54 -6.38
CA THR A 25 -12.44 3.87 -6.66
C THR A 25 -12.62 2.59 -7.51
N TYR A 26 -11.53 1.91 -7.83
CA TYR A 26 -11.57 0.64 -8.56
C TYR A 26 -12.27 -0.46 -7.77
N HIS A 27 -13.23 -1.15 -8.40
CA HIS A 27 -13.91 -2.29 -7.80
C HIS A 27 -14.39 -3.31 -8.85
N ARG A 28 -14.55 -4.57 -8.44
CA ARG A 28 -14.86 -5.71 -9.33
C ARG A 28 -16.03 -5.50 -10.31
N LEU A 29 -17.03 -4.71 -9.92
CA LEU A 29 -18.22 -4.44 -10.75
C LEU A 29 -18.05 -3.28 -11.75
N MET A 30 -16.87 -2.67 -11.86
CA MET A 30 -16.59 -1.65 -12.87
C MET A 30 -16.25 -2.29 -14.22
N ILE A 31 -16.67 -1.63 -15.30
CA ILE A 31 -16.28 -1.96 -16.67
C ILE A 31 -15.05 -1.10 -17.03
N GLU A 32 -13.96 -1.24 -16.28
CA GLU A 32 -12.69 -0.56 -16.57
C GLU A 32 -11.51 -1.53 -16.45
N PRO A 33 -10.55 -1.52 -17.39
CA PRO A 33 -9.39 -2.41 -17.37
C PRO A 33 -8.38 -2.05 -16.25
N GLY A 34 -8.61 -0.97 -15.50
CA GLY A 34 -7.72 -0.50 -14.43
C GLY A 34 -7.38 -1.57 -13.40
N ILE A 35 -8.36 -2.42 -13.06
CA ILE A 35 -8.26 -3.47 -12.04
C ILE A 35 -7.17 -4.49 -12.39
N ASP A 36 -7.12 -4.94 -13.64
CA ASP A 36 -6.19 -5.97 -14.08
C ASP A 36 -4.74 -5.46 -14.03
N TYR A 37 -4.52 -4.18 -14.35
CA TYR A 37 -3.21 -3.55 -14.22
C TYR A 37 -2.74 -3.48 -12.77
N LEU A 38 -3.64 -3.19 -11.82
CA LEU A 38 -3.29 -3.10 -10.40
C LEU A 38 -2.83 -4.45 -9.84
N LEU A 39 -3.56 -5.54 -10.14
CA LEU A 39 -3.14 -6.87 -9.70
C LEU A 39 -1.83 -7.26 -10.39
N SER A 40 -1.69 -6.94 -11.68
CA SER A 40 -0.47 -7.24 -12.43
C SER A 40 0.77 -6.56 -11.85
N ASN A 41 0.65 -5.37 -11.24
CA ASN A 41 1.77 -4.71 -10.56
C ASN A 41 2.30 -5.53 -9.36
N THR A 42 1.41 -6.24 -8.67
CA THR A 42 1.82 -7.17 -7.60
C THR A 42 2.47 -8.42 -8.19
N ILE A 43 1.87 -8.98 -9.25
CA ILE A 43 2.42 -10.17 -9.92
C ILE A 43 3.82 -9.89 -10.47
N SER A 44 4.02 -8.76 -11.14
CA SER A 44 5.31 -8.38 -11.75
C SER A 44 6.41 -8.09 -10.73
N SER A 45 6.07 -7.92 -9.45
CA SER A 45 7.02 -7.72 -8.37
C SER A 45 7.23 -8.96 -7.50
N THR A 46 6.59 -10.10 -7.81
CA THR A 46 6.67 -11.35 -7.02
C THR A 46 8.11 -11.81 -6.76
N GLU A 47 8.97 -11.81 -7.78
CA GLU A 47 10.38 -12.19 -7.62
C GLU A 47 11.12 -11.28 -6.64
N TYR A 48 10.80 -9.99 -6.65
CA TYR A 48 11.38 -9.00 -5.74
C TYR A 48 10.78 -9.05 -4.33
N LEU A 49 9.55 -9.54 -4.18
CA LEU A 49 8.99 -9.89 -2.87
C LEU A 49 9.76 -11.07 -2.27
N VAL A 50 10.05 -12.10 -3.06
CA VAL A 50 10.88 -13.25 -2.63
C VAL A 50 12.30 -12.79 -2.30
N GLU A 51 12.95 -12.03 -3.18
CA GLU A 51 14.29 -11.46 -2.93
C GLU A 51 14.31 -10.64 -1.63
N ALA A 52 13.28 -9.82 -1.38
CA ALA A 52 13.15 -9.05 -0.15
C ALA A 52 13.00 -9.93 1.10
N ILE A 53 12.22 -11.01 1.03
CA ILE A 53 12.05 -11.95 2.13
C ILE A 53 13.38 -12.64 2.45
N GLU A 54 14.06 -13.17 1.44
CA GLU A 54 15.35 -13.84 1.62
C GLU A 54 16.41 -12.90 2.22
N ILE A 55 16.46 -11.65 1.76
CA ILE A 55 17.36 -10.64 2.31
C ILE A 55 17.03 -10.37 3.77
N GLY A 56 15.76 -10.22 4.13
CA GLY A 56 15.34 -10.01 5.51
C GLY A 56 15.76 -11.17 6.42
N GLU A 57 15.57 -12.41 5.97
CA GLU A 57 16.01 -13.59 6.71
C GLU A 57 17.54 -13.67 6.86
N LYS A 58 18.31 -13.37 5.80
CA LYS A 58 19.79 -13.36 5.84
C LYS A 58 20.30 -12.32 6.83
N ILE A 59 19.70 -11.13 6.85
CA ILE A 59 20.07 -10.06 7.79
C ILE A 59 19.75 -10.48 9.23
N ARG A 60 18.57 -11.07 9.46
CA ARG A 60 18.18 -11.60 10.78
C ARG A 60 19.16 -12.66 11.29
N LYS A 61 19.58 -13.59 10.42
CA LYS A 61 20.53 -14.66 10.75
C LYS A 61 21.97 -14.16 10.92
N GLY A 62 22.25 -12.89 10.61
CA GLY A 62 23.61 -12.33 10.63
C GLY A 62 24.47 -12.73 9.43
N GLU A 63 23.89 -13.36 8.41
CA GLU A 63 24.56 -13.76 7.17
C GLU A 63 24.83 -12.56 6.24
N LEU A 64 24.04 -11.49 6.40
CA LEU A 64 24.20 -10.23 5.66
C LEU A 64 24.11 -9.04 6.62
N ALA A 65 25.03 -8.08 6.51
CA ALA A 65 24.95 -6.86 7.31
C ALA A 65 23.87 -5.91 6.75
N ALA A 66 22.95 -5.43 7.60
CA ALA A 66 21.93 -4.46 7.21
C ALA A 66 22.53 -3.17 6.58
N THR A 67 23.72 -2.77 7.03
CA THR A 67 24.46 -1.61 6.50
C THR A 67 24.91 -1.79 5.06
N THR A 68 25.15 -3.02 4.62
CA THR A 68 25.57 -3.36 3.24
C THR A 68 24.41 -3.53 2.27
N PHE A 69 23.19 -3.69 2.76
CA PHE A 69 22.00 -3.84 1.92
C PHE A 69 21.65 -2.52 1.22
N ASN A 70 21.38 -2.63 -0.09
CA ASN A 70 21.08 -1.52 -0.99
C ASN A 70 19.58 -1.52 -1.35
N LEU A 71 18.75 -0.97 -0.46
CA LEU A 71 17.30 -0.88 -0.64
C LEU A 71 16.92 -0.13 -1.94
N GLY A 72 17.62 0.95 -2.26
CA GLY A 72 17.32 1.76 -3.45
C GLY A 72 17.55 0.97 -4.73
N GLN A 73 18.57 0.12 -4.77
CA GLN A 73 18.81 -0.77 -5.91
C GLN A 73 17.72 -1.84 -6.05
N LEU A 74 17.27 -2.45 -4.93
CA LEU A 74 16.19 -3.42 -4.94
C LEU A 74 14.90 -2.80 -5.50
N LEU A 75 14.50 -1.64 -4.96
CA LEU A 75 13.31 -0.91 -5.42
C LEU A 75 13.44 -0.45 -6.89
N ALA A 76 14.61 0.01 -7.30
CA ALA A 76 14.83 0.44 -8.67
C ALA A 76 14.73 -0.73 -9.67
N ARG A 77 15.28 -1.89 -9.31
CA ARG A 77 15.18 -3.11 -10.12
C ARG A 77 13.74 -3.60 -10.21
N SER A 78 13.01 -3.64 -9.09
CA SER A 78 11.62 -4.08 -9.07
C SER A 78 10.71 -3.21 -9.93
N LEU A 79 10.90 -1.89 -9.90
CA LEU A 79 10.13 -0.96 -10.73
C LEU A 79 10.44 -1.13 -12.22
N ARG A 80 11.71 -1.29 -12.60
CA ARG A 80 12.08 -1.51 -14.01
C ARG A 80 11.56 -2.84 -14.53
N GLU A 81 11.56 -3.88 -13.71
CA GLU A 81 10.98 -5.17 -14.10
C GLU A 81 9.47 -5.07 -14.23
N ALA A 82 8.79 -4.41 -13.28
CA ALA A 82 7.37 -4.14 -13.41
C ALA A 82 7.03 -3.36 -14.68
N TYR A 83 7.91 -2.44 -15.13
CA TYR A 83 7.74 -1.72 -16.39
C TYR A 83 7.92 -2.59 -17.62
N ARG A 84 8.81 -3.59 -17.59
CA ARG A 84 8.94 -4.58 -18.67
C ARG A 84 7.68 -5.43 -18.80
N TRP A 85 7.08 -5.81 -17.67
CA TRP A 85 5.83 -6.56 -17.64
C TRP A 85 4.61 -5.70 -17.99
N LEU A 86 4.59 -4.45 -17.54
CA LEU A 86 3.46 -3.51 -17.66
C LEU A 86 3.91 -2.15 -18.19
N PRO A 87 4.23 -2.06 -19.50
CA PRO A 87 4.65 -0.79 -20.10
C PRO A 87 3.63 0.31 -19.82
N HIS A 88 4.11 1.43 -19.28
CA HIS A 88 3.33 2.64 -18.95
C HIS A 88 2.21 2.47 -17.91
N ARG A 89 2.13 1.33 -17.21
CA ARG A 89 1.08 1.03 -16.22
C ARG A 89 1.65 0.63 -14.86
N VAL A 90 2.86 1.08 -14.55
CA VAL A 90 3.52 0.81 -13.28
C VAL A 90 2.97 1.74 -12.18
N ASP A 91 2.51 1.14 -11.09
CA ASP A 91 2.11 1.84 -9.88
C ASP A 91 3.03 1.49 -8.70
N PRO A 92 4.04 2.34 -8.43
CA PRO A 92 4.94 2.17 -7.30
C PRO A 92 4.22 2.11 -5.94
N SER A 93 2.99 2.63 -5.85
CA SER A 93 2.15 2.59 -4.65
C SER A 93 1.78 1.16 -4.23
N TYR A 94 1.81 0.19 -5.15
CA TYR A 94 1.55 -1.23 -4.87
C TYR A 94 2.85 -2.00 -4.65
N ILE A 95 3.87 -1.69 -5.44
CA ILE A 95 5.13 -2.45 -5.46
C ILE A 95 5.98 -2.13 -4.24
N ILE A 96 6.24 -0.85 -3.99
CA ILE A 96 7.25 -0.42 -3.01
C ILE A 96 6.86 -0.82 -1.59
N PRO A 97 5.64 -0.51 -1.10
CA PRO A 97 5.32 -0.86 0.27
C PRO A 97 5.27 -2.37 0.49
N GLN A 98 4.81 -3.18 -0.47
CA GLN A 98 4.82 -4.63 -0.33
C GLN A 98 6.24 -5.20 -0.20
N ILE A 99 7.19 -4.72 -1.01
CA ILE A 99 8.60 -5.13 -0.92
C ILE A 99 9.16 -4.78 0.46
N ILE A 100 8.92 -3.56 0.94
CA ILE A 100 9.45 -3.10 2.22
C ILE A 100 8.81 -3.85 3.39
N TYR A 101 7.49 -4.10 3.36
CA TYR A 101 6.83 -4.90 4.39
C TYR A 101 7.29 -6.35 4.37
N SER A 102 7.51 -6.94 3.19
CA SER A 102 8.01 -8.32 3.07
C SER A 102 9.43 -8.45 3.65
N LEU A 103 10.30 -7.48 3.37
CA LEU A 103 11.63 -7.35 3.99
C LEU A 103 11.53 -7.18 5.51
N ALA A 104 10.64 -6.30 5.98
CA ALA A 104 10.56 -5.98 7.40
C ALA A 104 9.98 -7.14 8.23
N ILE A 105 8.94 -7.82 7.73
CA ILE A 105 8.33 -8.97 8.42
C ILE A 105 9.34 -10.12 8.52
N SER A 106 10.01 -10.46 7.43
CA SER A 106 11.01 -11.54 7.41
C SER A 106 12.22 -11.24 8.30
N HIS A 107 12.69 -10.00 8.33
CA HIS A 107 13.76 -9.58 9.23
C HIS A 107 13.35 -9.61 10.71
N SER A 108 12.14 -9.13 11.02
CA SER A 108 11.68 -9.01 12.41
C SER A 108 11.18 -10.29 13.06
N ASP A 109 10.96 -11.36 12.28
CA ASP A 109 10.50 -12.68 12.75
C ASP A 109 9.27 -12.56 13.66
N ILE A 110 8.32 -11.74 13.23
CA ILE A 110 7.07 -11.55 13.96
C ILE A 110 6.12 -12.70 13.67
N ASP A 111 5.25 -13.02 14.62
CA ASP A 111 4.11 -13.92 14.39
C ASP A 111 2.83 -13.12 14.13
N SER A 112 2.75 -11.89 14.63
CA SER A 112 1.60 -11.00 14.50
C SER A 112 2.05 -9.55 14.33
N VAL A 113 1.62 -8.91 13.24
CA VAL A 113 1.73 -7.46 12.96
C VAL A 113 1.15 -6.62 14.11
N ILE A 114 0.10 -7.09 14.77
CA ILE A 114 -0.58 -6.42 15.87
C ILE A 114 0.19 -6.56 17.18
N ASN A 115 0.53 -7.79 17.57
CA ASN A 115 1.17 -8.05 18.86
C ASN A 115 2.65 -7.67 18.86
N ASP A 116 3.33 -7.87 17.73
CA ASP A 116 4.75 -7.54 17.55
C ASP A 116 4.97 -6.23 16.81
N ALA A 117 3.99 -5.33 16.82
CA ALA A 117 4.04 -4.01 16.16
C ALA A 117 5.36 -3.24 16.42
N GLY A 118 5.89 -3.32 17.63
CA GLY A 118 7.15 -2.69 18.00
C GLY A 118 8.37 -3.28 17.26
N LYS A 119 8.42 -4.61 17.07
CA LYS A 119 9.50 -5.28 16.33
C LYS A 119 9.41 -4.93 14.84
N LEU A 120 8.20 -4.97 14.28
CA LEU A 120 7.96 -4.58 12.89
C LEU A 120 8.38 -3.13 12.63
N LYS A 121 7.98 -2.20 13.51
CA LYS A 121 8.35 -0.79 13.40
C LYS A 121 9.87 -0.59 13.45
N ARG A 122 10.57 -1.22 14.40
CA ARG A 122 12.05 -1.15 14.49
C ARG A 122 12.71 -1.69 13.23
N SER A 123 12.16 -2.74 12.63
CA SER A 123 12.66 -3.28 11.38
C SER A 123 12.46 -2.32 10.21
N LEU A 124 11.30 -1.67 10.11
CA LEU A 124 11.08 -0.64 9.10
C LEU A 124 12.03 0.56 9.32
N GLU A 125 12.21 1.00 10.57
CA GLU A 125 13.15 2.07 10.94
C GLU A 125 14.58 1.76 10.50
N LEU A 126 15.04 0.51 10.69
CA LEU A 126 16.36 0.06 10.27
C LEU A 126 16.58 0.25 8.76
N PHE A 127 15.61 -0.15 7.94
CA PHE A 127 15.75 -0.10 6.49
C PHE A 127 15.47 1.28 5.88
N LEU A 128 14.52 2.03 6.46
CA LEU A 128 14.06 3.30 5.89
C LEU A 128 14.85 4.52 6.37
N SER A 129 15.50 4.44 7.53
CA SER A 129 16.25 5.57 8.10
C SER A 129 17.69 5.66 7.59
N LYS A 130 18.16 4.68 6.80
CA LYS A 130 19.49 4.71 6.19
C LYS A 130 19.61 5.94 5.28
N ARG A 131 20.53 6.84 5.63
CA ARG A 131 20.84 8.03 4.82
C ARG A 131 21.86 7.66 3.76
N SER A 132 21.39 7.53 2.53
CA SER A 132 22.25 7.27 1.37
C SER A 132 21.68 7.94 0.14
N TRP A 133 22.26 9.08 -0.24
CA TRP A 133 21.86 9.80 -1.44
C TRP A 133 22.02 8.95 -2.70
N ARG A 134 23.07 8.11 -2.76
CA ARG A 134 23.28 7.18 -3.87
C ARG A 134 22.10 6.23 -4.03
N GLU A 135 21.60 5.65 -2.95
CA GLU A 135 20.44 4.74 -2.98
C GLU A 135 19.15 5.48 -3.36
N ILE A 136 18.94 6.68 -2.83
CA ILE A 136 17.80 7.53 -3.21
C ILE A 136 17.87 7.88 -4.69
N LYS A 137 19.06 8.22 -5.22
CA LYS A 137 19.24 8.52 -6.64
C LYS A 137 18.90 7.34 -7.53
N TYR A 138 19.31 6.11 -7.18
CA TYR A 138 18.90 4.91 -7.92
C TYR A 138 17.38 4.77 -8.00
N PHE A 139 16.69 5.04 -6.89
CA PHE A 139 15.24 5.04 -6.84
C PHE A 139 14.63 6.16 -7.71
N LEU A 140 15.09 7.40 -7.59
CA LEU A 140 14.59 8.54 -8.38
C LEU A 140 14.80 8.36 -9.89
N ASP A 141 15.97 7.86 -10.29
CA ASP A 141 16.27 7.56 -11.69
C ASP A 141 15.36 6.44 -12.22
N SER A 142 14.99 5.48 -11.36
CA SER A 142 14.04 4.44 -11.74
C SER A 142 12.64 5.00 -12.01
N LEU A 143 12.15 5.97 -11.21
CA LEU A 143 10.86 6.63 -11.45
C LEU A 143 10.81 7.31 -12.83
N LYS A 144 11.89 7.98 -13.23
CA LYS A 144 12.02 8.53 -14.59
C LYS A 144 11.95 7.43 -15.65
N SER A 145 12.71 6.35 -15.46
CA SER A 145 12.80 5.26 -16.44
C SER A 145 11.48 4.53 -16.68
N ILE A 146 10.58 4.53 -15.69
CA ILE A 146 9.26 3.90 -15.79
C ILE A 146 8.14 4.91 -16.13
N HIS A 147 8.51 6.13 -16.54
CA HIS A 147 7.60 7.24 -16.84
C HIS A 147 6.68 7.68 -15.67
N ARG A 148 7.13 7.51 -14.42
CA ARG A 148 6.50 8.11 -13.23
C ARG A 148 7.14 9.46 -12.90
N THR A 149 7.16 10.33 -13.91
CA THR A 149 7.70 11.69 -13.79
C THR A 149 6.89 12.52 -12.80
N ASP A 150 5.58 12.25 -12.68
CA ASP A 150 4.69 12.84 -11.68
C ASP A 150 5.19 12.63 -10.23
N MET A 151 5.66 11.41 -9.90
CA MET A 151 6.24 11.10 -8.60
C MET A 151 7.63 11.71 -8.44
N TYR A 152 8.46 11.64 -9.48
CA TYR A 152 9.79 12.23 -9.46
C TYR A 152 9.73 13.75 -9.21
N GLU A 153 8.94 14.47 -9.99
CA GLU A 153 8.77 15.92 -9.90
C GLU A 153 8.21 16.34 -8.55
N HIS A 154 7.26 15.58 -8.01
CA HIS A 154 6.72 15.84 -6.67
C HIS A 154 7.80 15.77 -5.60
N ILE A 155 8.67 14.75 -5.64
CA ILE A 155 9.80 14.60 -4.72
C ILE A 155 10.80 15.76 -4.89
N THR A 156 11.11 16.14 -6.13
CA THR A 156 12.11 17.17 -6.46
C THR A 156 11.54 18.58 -6.58
N SER A 157 10.30 18.81 -6.15
CA SER A 157 9.72 20.16 -6.11
C SER A 157 10.21 20.94 -4.87
N ALA A 158 10.10 22.27 -4.89
CA ALA A 158 10.51 23.12 -3.76
C ALA A 158 9.79 22.76 -2.44
N GLY A 159 8.60 22.17 -2.49
CA GLY A 159 7.89 21.66 -1.31
C GLY A 159 8.22 20.21 -0.92
N GLY A 160 9.06 19.52 -1.70
CA GLY A 160 9.47 18.14 -1.47
C GLY A 160 10.76 18.05 -0.67
N ILE A 161 11.76 17.34 -1.20
CA ILE A 161 13.09 17.25 -0.58
C ILE A 161 14.13 18.19 -1.20
N SER A 162 13.77 19.06 -2.15
CA SER A 162 14.75 19.87 -2.90
C SER A 162 15.64 20.77 -2.05
N HIS A 163 15.11 21.27 -0.93
CA HIS A 163 15.90 22.01 0.06
C HIS A 163 16.90 21.11 0.82
N LEU A 164 16.59 19.82 0.96
CA LEU A 164 17.45 18.81 1.60
C LEU A 164 18.41 18.15 0.59
N ILE A 165 18.09 18.14 -0.72
CA ILE A 165 18.98 17.66 -1.78
C ILE A 165 20.26 18.51 -1.86
N GLY A 166 20.17 19.81 -1.54
CA GLY A 166 21.34 20.70 -1.46
C GLY A 166 22.31 20.38 -0.32
N ILE A 167 21.90 19.55 0.64
CA ILE A 167 22.73 19.04 1.73
C ILE A 167 22.90 17.53 1.47
N GLU A 168 23.78 17.18 0.54
CA GLU A 168 24.10 15.78 0.24
C GLU A 168 24.40 15.01 1.54
N GLY A 169 23.53 14.06 1.91
CA GLY A 169 23.74 13.18 3.06
C GLY A 169 22.66 13.19 4.14
N GLU A 170 21.64 14.05 4.07
CA GLU A 170 20.60 14.08 5.12
C GLU A 170 19.31 13.32 4.81
N VAL A 171 19.03 13.03 3.54
CA VAL A 171 17.74 12.42 3.14
C VAL A 171 17.76 10.91 3.35
N SER A 172 16.69 10.39 3.95
CA SER A 172 16.40 8.95 4.09
C SER A 172 15.22 8.53 3.23
N PHE A 173 15.01 7.22 3.02
CA PHE A 173 13.80 6.72 2.34
C PHE A 173 12.53 7.08 3.10
N ASN A 174 12.57 7.16 4.43
CA ASN A 174 11.46 7.65 5.23
C ASN A 174 11.06 9.10 4.83
N ASP A 175 12.03 9.98 4.54
CA ASP A 175 11.74 11.35 4.08
C ASP A 175 11.12 11.36 2.67
N VAL A 176 11.65 10.54 1.77
CA VAL A 176 11.12 10.38 0.40
C VAL A 176 9.67 9.88 0.44
N PHE A 177 9.40 8.83 1.19
CA PHE A 177 8.06 8.24 1.28
C PHE A 177 7.09 9.16 2.01
N ARG A 178 7.55 9.95 3.01
CA ARG A 178 6.73 11.01 3.61
C ARG A 178 6.29 12.05 2.58
N VAL A 179 7.20 12.51 1.71
CA VAL A 179 6.83 13.47 0.65
C VAL A 179 5.82 12.85 -0.32
N LEU A 180 6.02 11.61 -0.75
CA LEU A 180 5.09 10.88 -1.62
C LEU A 180 3.71 10.66 -0.97
N SER A 181 3.66 10.46 0.35
CA SER A 181 2.44 10.16 1.11
C SER A 181 1.36 11.26 1.05
N SER A 182 1.78 12.50 0.74
CA SER A 182 0.89 13.64 0.56
C SER A 182 -0.06 13.46 -0.63
N LYS A 183 0.39 12.81 -1.71
CA LYS A 183 -0.39 12.59 -2.95
C LYS A 183 -0.74 11.11 -3.20
N TRP A 184 0.10 10.18 -2.75
CA TRP A 184 -0.11 8.73 -2.90
C TRP A 184 -0.24 8.08 -1.51
N PRO A 185 -1.47 7.86 -1.00
CA PRO A 185 -1.71 7.43 0.37
C PRO A 185 -1.06 6.11 0.77
N ALA A 186 -0.74 5.22 -0.19
CA ALA A 186 -0.05 3.97 0.11
C ALA A 186 1.30 4.20 0.82
N PHE A 187 2.02 5.28 0.49
CA PHE A 187 3.29 5.60 1.15
C PHE A 187 3.13 6.07 2.60
N ARG A 188 1.91 6.43 3.04
CA ARG A 188 1.63 6.67 4.48
C ARG A 188 1.85 5.41 5.31
N SER A 189 1.72 4.23 4.70
CA SER A 189 2.05 2.97 5.37
C SER A 189 3.53 2.84 5.73
N LEU A 190 4.39 3.65 5.11
CA LEU A 190 5.84 3.66 5.32
C LEU A 190 6.31 4.90 6.09
N ASP A 191 5.40 5.79 6.50
CA ASP A 191 5.73 6.93 7.36
C ASP A 191 5.80 6.47 8.82
N LEU A 192 7.01 6.48 9.37
CA LEU A 192 7.30 5.93 10.69
C LEU A 192 6.92 6.87 11.84
N ARG A 193 6.64 8.15 11.55
CA ARG A 193 6.18 9.12 12.56
C ARG A 193 4.73 8.86 12.96
N GLU A 194 3.90 8.55 11.96
CA GLU A 194 2.47 8.30 12.10
C GLU A 194 2.15 6.84 11.77
N PHE A 195 2.83 5.90 12.44
CA PHE A 195 2.70 4.46 12.18
C PHE A 195 1.31 3.90 12.55
N ASN A 196 0.31 4.22 11.72
CA ASN A 196 -1.10 3.93 11.93
C ASN A 196 -1.53 2.58 11.31
N MET A 197 -0.60 1.85 10.71
CA MET A 197 -0.91 0.61 9.99
C MET A 197 -1.48 -0.47 10.89
N VAL A 198 -0.98 -0.59 12.12
CA VAL A 198 -1.50 -1.54 13.11
C VAL A 198 -2.96 -1.24 13.45
N GLU A 199 -3.32 0.04 13.57
CA GLU A 199 -4.70 0.44 13.85
C GLU A 199 -5.62 0.11 12.67
N TYR A 200 -5.19 0.38 11.44
CA TYR A 200 -5.97 -0.02 10.26
C TYR A 200 -6.16 -1.53 10.15
N VAL A 201 -5.13 -2.33 10.45
CA VAL A 201 -5.23 -3.81 10.46
C VAL A 201 -6.21 -4.26 11.55
N LYS A 202 -6.14 -3.71 12.76
CA LYS A 202 -7.09 -3.98 13.86
C LYS A 202 -8.53 -3.67 13.45
N LYS A 203 -8.76 -2.51 12.82
CA LYS A 203 -10.08 -2.11 12.33
C LYS A 203 -10.61 -3.05 11.26
N LEU A 204 -9.77 -3.44 10.29
CA LEU A 204 -10.15 -4.40 9.26
C LEU A 204 -10.57 -5.74 9.87
N LEU A 205 -9.78 -6.28 10.80
CA LEU A 205 -10.11 -7.53 11.49
C LEU A 205 -11.37 -7.39 12.36
N THR A 206 -11.64 -6.21 12.92
CA THR A 206 -12.87 -5.92 13.66
C THR A 206 -14.08 -5.93 12.74
N HIS A 207 -14.00 -5.30 11.56
CA HIS A 207 -15.06 -5.40 10.55
C HIS A 207 -15.23 -6.84 10.04
N TYR A 208 -14.14 -7.57 9.86
CA TYR A 208 -14.17 -8.97 9.44
C TYR A 208 -14.94 -9.83 10.45
N ARG A 209 -14.68 -9.68 11.75
CA ARG A 209 -15.45 -10.34 12.81
C ARG A 209 -16.91 -9.91 12.85
N LYS A 210 -17.19 -8.60 12.65
CA LYS A 210 -18.56 -8.06 12.65
C LYS A 210 -19.41 -8.62 11.51
N TYR A 211 -18.86 -8.66 10.30
CA TYR A 211 -19.60 -9.04 9.10
C TYR A 211 -19.45 -10.52 8.71
N ASN A 212 -18.46 -11.22 9.29
CA ASN A 212 -18.05 -12.56 8.88
C ASN A 212 -17.85 -12.69 7.36
N ASN A 213 -17.26 -11.65 6.75
CA ASN A 213 -17.10 -11.53 5.30
C ASN A 213 -15.94 -10.59 4.96
N ALA A 214 -14.89 -11.10 4.30
CA ALA A 214 -13.69 -10.32 3.98
C ALA A 214 -14.00 -9.15 3.03
N ASN A 215 -14.80 -9.41 1.99
CA ASN A 215 -15.19 -8.38 1.02
C ASN A 215 -15.93 -7.21 1.69
N ASN A 216 -16.91 -7.49 2.56
CA ASN A 216 -17.65 -6.44 3.26
C ASN A 216 -16.77 -5.69 4.27
N ALA A 217 -15.82 -6.38 4.90
CA ALA A 217 -14.86 -5.77 5.83
C ALA A 217 -13.90 -4.81 5.13
N VAL A 218 -13.39 -5.20 3.96
CA VAL A 218 -12.53 -4.36 3.11
C VAL A 218 -13.29 -3.10 2.66
N ILE A 219 -14.56 -3.24 2.27
CA ILE A 219 -15.41 -2.09 1.88
C ILE A 219 -15.66 -1.17 3.08
N ALA A 220 -15.98 -1.72 4.25
CA ALA A 220 -16.19 -0.93 5.47
C ALA A 220 -14.94 -0.12 5.83
N LEU A 221 -13.77 -0.76 5.85
CA LEU A 221 -12.51 -0.06 6.13
C LEU A 221 -12.22 1.01 5.07
N TYR A 222 -12.43 0.70 3.78
CA TYR A 222 -12.25 1.67 2.70
C TYR A 222 -13.08 2.93 2.93
N LEU A 223 -14.37 2.76 3.25
CA LEU A 223 -15.27 3.87 3.53
C LEU A 223 -14.81 4.69 4.73
N GLU A 224 -14.32 4.06 5.81
CA GLU A 224 -13.72 4.79 6.95
C GLU A 224 -12.49 5.62 6.55
N ILE A 225 -11.61 5.07 5.72
CA ILE A 225 -10.37 5.74 5.28
C ILE A 225 -10.69 7.00 4.45
N ILE A 226 -11.66 6.91 3.55
CA ILE A 226 -12.05 8.04 2.69
C ILE A 226 -13.04 8.99 3.36
N TYR A 227 -13.72 8.57 4.43
CA TYR A 227 -14.79 9.33 5.09
C TYR A 227 -14.44 10.80 5.35
N PRO A 228 -13.25 11.16 5.88
CA PRO A 228 -12.91 12.55 6.14
C PRO A 228 -12.93 13.44 4.88
N ARG A 229 -12.69 12.86 3.70
CA ARG A 229 -12.58 13.53 2.40
C ARG A 229 -13.89 13.58 1.64
N LEU A 230 -14.89 12.84 2.08
CA LEU A 230 -16.20 12.83 1.43
C LEU A 230 -16.90 14.18 1.63
N PRO A 231 -17.60 14.69 0.59
CA PRO A 231 -18.49 15.82 0.75
C PRO A 231 -19.64 15.45 1.72
N THR A 232 -20.23 16.45 2.37
CA THR A 232 -21.25 16.25 3.42
C THR A 232 -22.43 15.39 2.95
N TRP A 233 -22.84 15.52 1.69
CA TRP A 233 -23.92 14.70 1.13
C TRP A 233 -23.52 13.21 1.03
N ALA A 234 -22.28 12.92 0.65
CA ALA A 234 -21.78 11.55 0.49
C ALA A 234 -21.59 10.87 1.85
N LYS A 235 -21.18 11.62 2.88
CA LYS A 235 -21.07 11.11 4.26
C LYS A 235 -22.40 10.52 4.75
N LYS A 236 -23.51 11.22 4.51
CA LYS A 236 -24.86 10.72 4.86
C LYS A 236 -25.20 9.42 4.13
N GLU A 237 -24.93 9.35 2.82
CA GLU A 237 -25.17 8.15 2.02
C GLU A 237 -24.30 6.96 2.49
N VAL A 238 -23.06 7.21 2.90
CA VAL A 238 -22.20 6.19 3.51
C VAL A 238 -22.76 5.70 4.84
N ASP A 239 -23.17 6.60 5.73
CA ASP A 239 -23.73 6.23 7.04
C ASP A 239 -24.99 5.37 6.87
N GLU A 240 -25.84 5.69 5.90
CA GLU A 240 -27.00 4.88 5.53
C GLU A 240 -26.59 3.52 4.97
N ALA A 241 -25.64 3.46 4.04
CA ALA A 241 -25.16 2.19 3.49
C ALA A 241 -24.57 1.27 4.57
N VAL A 242 -23.84 1.83 5.54
CA VAL A 242 -23.29 1.08 6.69
C VAL A 242 -24.41 0.54 7.58
N LYS A 243 -25.44 1.35 7.87
CA LYS A 243 -26.61 0.90 8.65
C LYS A 243 -27.37 -0.23 7.97
N GLU A 244 -27.48 -0.17 6.64
CA GLU A 244 -28.14 -1.18 5.82
C GLU A 244 -27.26 -2.43 5.57
N GLY A 245 -26.07 -2.54 6.17
CA GLY A 245 -25.23 -3.75 6.06
C GLY A 245 -24.37 -3.81 4.78
N LEU A 246 -24.18 -2.69 4.08
CA LEU A 246 -23.32 -2.57 2.91
C LEU A 246 -23.68 -3.61 1.83
N MET A 247 -22.73 -4.41 1.36
CA MET A 247 -22.93 -5.38 0.28
C MET A 247 -23.64 -6.65 0.73
N MET A 248 -23.88 -6.84 2.03
CA MET A 248 -24.61 -8.00 2.56
C MET A 248 -26.13 -7.85 2.42
N SER A 249 -26.64 -6.68 2.05
CA SER A 249 -28.06 -6.46 1.79
C SER A 249 -28.30 -5.84 0.41
N LYS A 250 -29.47 -6.11 -0.16
CA LYS A 250 -29.91 -5.52 -1.43
C LYS A 250 -30.04 -3.99 -1.33
N THR A 251 -30.50 -3.49 -0.18
CA THR A 251 -30.66 -2.05 0.06
C THR A 251 -29.32 -1.35 0.19
N GLY A 252 -28.39 -1.91 0.99
CA GLY A 252 -27.06 -1.36 1.19
C GLY A 252 -26.22 -1.38 -0.09
N SER A 253 -26.24 -2.48 -0.84
CA SER A 253 -25.56 -2.60 -2.14
C SER A 253 -26.09 -1.60 -3.16
N LYS A 254 -27.41 -1.39 -3.22
CA LYS A 254 -28.02 -0.35 -4.06
C LYS A 254 -27.54 1.04 -3.67
N LYS A 255 -27.48 1.37 -2.38
CA LYS A 255 -26.95 2.66 -1.90
C LYS A 255 -25.49 2.86 -2.27
N LEU A 256 -24.63 1.84 -2.12
CA LEU A 256 -23.23 1.92 -2.52
C LEU A 256 -23.09 2.14 -4.03
N PHE A 257 -23.91 1.48 -4.84
CA PHE A 257 -23.92 1.66 -6.29
C PHE A 257 -24.34 3.08 -6.68
N GLU A 258 -25.42 3.60 -6.10
CA GLU A 258 -25.90 4.96 -6.36
C GLU A 258 -24.86 6.01 -5.94
N LEU A 259 -24.21 5.80 -4.79
CA LEU A 259 -23.12 6.65 -4.31
C LEU A 259 -21.92 6.64 -5.27
N ASP A 260 -21.50 5.46 -5.74
CA ASP A 260 -20.40 5.34 -6.71
C ASP A 260 -20.68 6.12 -8.00
N LEU A 261 -21.88 5.92 -8.58
CA LEU A 261 -22.30 6.64 -9.77
C LEU A 261 -22.30 8.15 -9.56
N LYS A 262 -22.76 8.61 -8.40
CA LYS A 262 -22.86 10.04 -8.09
C LYS A 262 -21.48 10.69 -7.88
N LEU A 263 -20.57 10.02 -7.17
CA LEU A 263 -19.19 10.48 -7.00
C LEU A 263 -18.48 10.59 -8.36
N ARG A 264 -18.58 9.57 -9.21
CA ARG A 264 -17.98 9.57 -10.56
C ARG A 264 -18.56 10.65 -11.46
N LYS A 265 -19.88 10.84 -11.45
CA LYS A 265 -20.52 11.94 -12.21
C LYS A 265 -20.00 13.31 -11.82
N GLN A 266 -19.54 13.48 -10.57
CA GLN A 266 -18.94 14.72 -10.07
C GLN A 266 -17.41 14.74 -10.19
N ASN A 267 -16.80 13.74 -10.83
CA ASN A 267 -15.35 13.55 -10.95
C ASN A 267 -14.63 13.50 -9.59
N ILE A 268 -15.32 12.98 -8.55
CA ILE A 268 -14.75 12.74 -7.23
C ILE A 268 -14.24 11.30 -7.21
N LEU A 269 -12.93 11.15 -7.30
CA LEU A 269 -12.25 9.86 -7.39
C LEU A 269 -11.27 9.69 -6.22
N PHE A 270 -11.09 8.44 -5.81
CA PHE A 270 -10.27 8.00 -4.68
C PHE A 270 -9.41 6.79 -5.06
N HIS A 271 -9.00 6.69 -6.33
CA HIS A 271 -8.24 5.57 -6.88
C HIS A 271 -6.95 5.29 -6.10
N GLU A 272 -6.27 6.35 -5.65
CA GLU A 272 -5.02 6.35 -4.91
C GLU A 272 -5.10 5.65 -3.54
N TYR A 273 -6.31 5.49 -2.99
CA TYR A 273 -6.52 4.77 -1.72
C TYR A 273 -6.46 3.25 -1.85
N THR A 274 -6.58 2.73 -3.08
CA THR A 274 -6.59 1.28 -3.31
C THR A 274 -5.23 0.65 -3.01
N GLY A 275 -4.12 1.37 -3.24
CA GLY A 275 -2.78 0.91 -2.86
C GLY A 275 -2.63 0.78 -1.34
N LEU A 276 -3.09 1.80 -0.58
CA LEU A 276 -3.08 1.74 0.88
C LEU A 276 -3.94 0.59 1.41
N LEU A 277 -5.15 0.43 0.88
CA LEU A 277 -6.07 -0.64 1.24
C LEU A 277 -5.44 -2.02 0.97
N SER A 278 -4.70 -2.17 -0.13
CA SER A 278 -4.00 -3.40 -0.48
C SER A 278 -2.96 -3.77 0.58
N ILE A 279 -2.12 -2.83 1.02
CA ILE A 279 -1.14 -3.09 2.08
C ILE A 279 -1.82 -3.46 3.40
N ILE A 280 -2.86 -2.73 3.80
CA ILE A 280 -3.61 -3.05 5.03
C ILE A 280 -4.20 -4.45 4.95
N THR A 281 -4.79 -4.80 3.81
CA THR A 281 -5.43 -6.10 3.61
C THR A 281 -4.38 -7.21 3.58
N SER A 282 -3.22 -7.00 2.97
CA SER A 282 -2.11 -7.96 2.99
C SER A 282 -1.58 -8.25 4.39
N LEU A 283 -1.43 -7.21 5.22
CA LEU A 283 -1.07 -7.39 6.63
C LEU A 283 -2.18 -8.07 7.44
N ALA A 284 -3.45 -7.81 7.12
CA ALA A 284 -4.56 -8.51 7.76
C ALA A 284 -4.66 -9.99 7.33
N VAL A 285 -4.35 -10.32 6.07
CA VAL A 285 -4.25 -11.72 5.63
C VAL A 285 -3.11 -12.42 6.35
N TYR A 286 -1.99 -11.74 6.56
CA TYR A 286 -0.90 -12.28 7.38
C TYR A 286 -1.37 -12.60 8.82
N GLU A 287 -2.24 -11.77 9.40
CA GLU A 287 -2.90 -11.99 10.70
C GLU A 287 -4.03 -13.05 10.70
N GLY A 288 -4.31 -13.68 9.56
CA GLY A 288 -5.32 -14.73 9.46
C GLY A 288 -6.67 -14.31 8.88
N LEU A 289 -6.80 -13.10 8.31
CA LEU A 289 -7.96 -12.77 7.47
C LEU A 289 -8.00 -13.70 6.25
N ARG A 290 -9.16 -14.29 5.96
CA ARG A 290 -9.38 -15.17 4.80
C ARG A 290 -10.65 -14.78 4.04
N PRO A 291 -10.73 -15.02 2.72
CA PRO A 291 -11.88 -14.72 1.88
C PRO A 291 -13.22 -15.24 2.43
#